data_AF-A0A222E6K6-F1
#
_entry.id   AF-A0A222E6K6-F1
#
_cell.length_a   1.000
_cell.length_b   1.000
_cell.length_c   1.000
_cell.angle_alpha   90.00
_cell.angle_beta   90.00
_cell.angle_gamma   90.00
#
_symmetry.space_group_name_H-M   'P 1'
#
loop_
_entity.id
_entity.type
_entity.pdbx_description
1 polymer ?
#
loop_
_entity_poly.entity_id
_entity_poly.type
_entity_poly.pdbx_seq_one_letter_code
_entity_poly.pdbx_strand_id
1 'polypeptide(L)'
;MTQVFIPLSGGPSGVRVVDRPEALSASHHPDCTAAIWHPRPQPASRDWIDTRAAEGLPTERMVVRPTAVRKPLFGIFATAGAPDCEECDWLIDDATSLAASFAGLMRVSYLRLRFDVVTTNVCRKFHIDAVKARHVQVLDPVAEPEH
;
A
#
# COMPACT_ATOMS: atom_id res chain seq x y z
N MET A 1 -2.26 13.42 -20.52
CA MET A 1 -1.89 13.45 -19.09
C MET A 1 -0.54 12.77 -18.95
N THR A 2 0.50 13.55 -18.69
CA THR A 2 1.89 13.08 -18.61
C THR A 2 2.09 12.36 -17.28
N GLN A 3 2.36 11.05 -17.32
CA GLN A 3 2.78 10.31 -16.13
C GLN A 3 4.16 10.82 -15.71
N VAL A 4 4.27 11.32 -14.48
CA VAL A 4 5.56 11.72 -13.92
C VAL A 4 6.22 10.44 -13.39
N PHE A 5 7.27 10.01 -14.09
CA PHE A 5 8.10 8.88 -13.69
C PHE A 5 9.28 9.41 -12.90
N ILE A 6 9.41 8.99 -11.64
CA ILE A 6 10.60 9.27 -10.85
C ILE A 6 11.38 7.95 -10.76
N PRO A 7 12.46 7.78 -11.52
CA PRO A 7 13.36 6.65 -11.29
C PRO A 7 13.94 6.80 -9.88
N LEU A 8 13.92 5.73 -9.09
CA LEU A 8 14.71 5.65 -7.87
C LEU A 8 16.19 5.73 -8.28
N SER A 9 16.88 6.80 -7.88
CA SER A 9 18.33 6.87 -8.00
C SER A 9 18.94 5.69 -7.24
N GLY A 10 19.48 4.71 -7.97
CA GLY A 10 20.13 3.52 -7.41
C GLY A 10 19.28 2.24 -7.32
N GLY A 11 18.06 2.21 -7.86
CA GLY A 11 17.25 0.98 -7.91
C GLY A 11 17.80 -0.05 -8.92
N PRO A 12 17.64 -1.37 -8.68
CA PRO A 12 17.96 -2.38 -9.68
C PRO A 12 17.14 -2.13 -10.96
N SER A 13 17.77 -2.34 -12.11
CA SER A 13 17.15 -2.18 -13.42
C SER A 13 15.80 -2.90 -13.48
N GLY A 14 14.75 -2.17 -13.87
CA GLY A 14 13.39 -2.70 -14.05
C GLY A 14 12.42 -2.49 -12.88
N VAL A 15 12.80 -1.80 -11.80
CA VAL A 15 11.83 -1.37 -10.76
C VAL A 15 11.25 -0.01 -11.12
N ARG A 16 9.91 0.12 -11.07
CA ARG A 16 9.19 1.37 -11.34
C ARG A 16 8.41 1.81 -10.10
N VAL A 17 8.58 3.06 -9.68
CA VAL A 17 7.74 3.67 -8.63
C VAL A 17 6.60 4.42 -9.29
N VAL A 18 5.39 4.24 -8.77
CA VAL A 18 4.18 4.85 -9.29
C VAL A 18 3.36 5.54 -8.21
N ASP A 19 2.73 6.64 -8.57
CA ASP A 19 1.96 7.53 -7.70
C ASP A 19 0.45 7.54 -8.03
N ARG A 20 0.01 6.76 -9.03
CA ARG A 20 -1.38 6.31 -9.15
C ARG A 20 -1.56 4.78 -9.16
N PRO A 21 -2.61 4.20 -8.53
CA PRO A 21 -2.79 2.75 -8.47
C PRO A 21 -2.92 2.10 -9.85
N GLU A 22 -3.53 2.78 -10.82
CA GLU A 22 -3.69 2.27 -12.19
C GLU A 22 -2.34 2.14 -12.93
N ALA A 23 -1.32 2.89 -12.49
CA ALA A 23 0.02 2.82 -13.05
C ALA A 23 0.79 1.55 -12.62
N LEU A 24 0.24 0.74 -11.70
CA LEU A 24 0.78 -0.60 -11.39
C LEU A 24 0.75 -1.55 -12.58
N SER A 25 -0.03 -1.23 -13.63
CA SER A 25 0.02 -1.92 -14.92
C SER A 25 1.38 -1.88 -15.61
N ALA A 26 2.28 -0.97 -15.20
CA ALA A 26 3.66 -0.97 -15.66
C ALA A 26 4.41 -2.29 -15.38
N SER A 27 3.98 -3.06 -14.38
CA SER A 27 4.53 -4.41 -14.08
C SER A 27 4.30 -5.44 -15.18
N HIS A 28 3.42 -5.18 -16.15
CA HIS A 28 3.27 -6.03 -17.34
C HIS A 28 4.27 -5.71 -18.45
N HIS A 29 5.04 -4.62 -18.33
CA HIS A 29 6.06 -4.29 -19.30
C HIS A 29 7.22 -5.30 -19.18
N PRO A 30 7.76 -5.83 -20.29
CA PRO A 30 8.86 -6.81 -20.23
C PRO A 30 10.10 -6.27 -19.50
N ASP A 31 10.33 -4.96 -19.56
CA ASP A 31 11.42 -4.28 -18.85
C ASP A 31 11.09 -3.87 -17.40
N CYS A 32 9.94 -4.31 -16.85
CA CYS A 32 9.51 -3.99 -15.50
C CYS A 32 9.43 -5.24 -14.62
N THR A 33 10.47 -5.46 -13.83
CA THR A 33 10.59 -6.54 -12.85
C THR A 33 9.65 -6.34 -11.66
N ALA A 34 9.38 -5.08 -11.26
CA ALA A 34 8.45 -4.76 -10.19
C ALA A 34 7.90 -3.33 -10.32
N ALA A 35 6.65 -3.14 -9.89
CA ALA A 35 6.05 -1.82 -9.71
C ALA A 35 5.76 -1.58 -8.21
N ILE A 36 6.26 -0.48 -7.67
CA ILE A 36 6.08 -0.06 -6.27
C ILE A 36 5.05 1.07 -6.23
N TRP A 37 4.01 0.89 -5.42
CA TRP A 37 3.05 1.95 -5.09
C TRP A 37 3.66 2.85 -4.03
N HIS A 38 3.75 4.14 -4.33
CA HIS A 38 4.17 5.16 -3.38
C HIS A 38 3.09 6.25 -3.32
N PRO A 39 2.11 6.12 -2.42
CA PRO A 39 1.05 7.11 -2.27
C PRO A 39 1.66 8.45 -1.85
N ARG A 40 1.05 9.56 -2.27
CA ARG A 40 1.35 10.90 -1.76
C ARG A 40 0.25 11.34 -0.79
N PRO A 41 0.31 10.93 0.49
CA PRO A 41 -0.62 11.42 1.50
C PRO A 41 -0.52 12.95 1.62
N GLN A 42 -1.62 13.58 2.02
CA GLN A 42 -1.55 14.96 2.52
C GLN A 42 -0.70 14.99 3.80
N PRO A 43 -0.03 16.11 4.10
CA PRO A 43 0.82 16.22 5.29
C PRO A 43 0.11 15.77 6.58
N ALA A 44 -1.13 16.19 6.80
CA ALA A 44 -1.93 15.78 7.96
C ALA A 44 -2.12 14.26 8.06
N SER A 45 -2.42 13.59 6.93
CA SER A 45 -2.58 12.13 6.90
C SER A 45 -1.25 11.42 7.16
N ARG A 46 -0.14 11.97 6.68
CA ARG A 46 1.20 11.44 6.96
C ARG A 46 1.55 11.58 8.44
N ASP A 47 1.39 12.77 9.01
CA ASP A 47 1.66 13.05 10.42
C ASP A 47 0.78 12.18 11.32
N TRP A 48 -0.49 11.95 10.94
CA TRP A 48 -1.39 11.06 11.66
C TRP A 48 -0.91 9.60 11.65
N ILE A 49 -0.38 9.10 10.53
CA ILE A 49 0.19 7.75 10.47
C ILE A 49 1.46 7.68 11.33
N ASP A 50 2.35 8.66 11.18
CA ASP A 50 3.67 8.67 11.82
C ASP A 50 3.60 8.82 13.35
N THR A 51 2.58 9.50 13.86
CA THR A 51 2.38 9.73 15.29
C THR A 51 1.54 8.65 16.00
N ARG A 52 1.01 7.67 15.25
CA ARG A 52 0.23 6.57 15.85
C ARG A 52 1.11 5.53 16.51
N ALA A 53 0.72 5.15 17.72
CA ALA A 53 1.24 3.96 18.37
C ALA A 53 0.84 2.71 17.56
N ALA A 54 1.78 1.78 17.36
CA ALA A 54 1.58 0.55 16.61
C ALA A 54 0.39 -0.28 17.13
N GLU A 55 0.11 -0.18 18.43
CA GLU A 55 -0.98 -0.85 19.13
C GLU A 55 -2.37 -0.37 18.69
N GLY A 56 -2.47 0.83 18.10
CA GLY A 56 -3.71 1.43 17.58
C GLY A 56 -3.91 1.25 16.08
N LEU A 57 -3.13 0.37 15.44
CA LEU A 57 -3.24 -0.02 14.04
C LEU A 57 -3.68 -1.50 13.94
N PRO A 58 -4.57 -1.83 13.00
CA PRO A 58 -5.06 -3.19 12.88
C PRO A 58 -4.02 -4.12 12.24
N THR A 59 -3.89 -5.32 12.80
CA THR A 59 -3.20 -6.45 12.17
C THR A 59 -4.24 -7.51 11.81
N GLU A 60 -4.55 -7.64 10.52
CA GLU A 60 -5.67 -8.48 10.07
C GLU A 60 -5.40 -9.16 8.73
N ARG A 61 -5.99 -10.33 8.52
CA ARG A 61 -5.92 -11.08 7.26
C ARG A 61 -7.31 -11.48 6.81
N MET A 62 -7.72 -11.03 5.64
CA MET A 62 -9.04 -11.36 5.09
C MET A 62 -9.00 -11.82 3.65
N VAL A 63 -9.99 -12.61 3.27
CA VAL A 63 -10.33 -12.87 1.86
C VAL A 63 -11.59 -12.11 1.53
N VAL A 64 -11.52 -11.22 0.54
CA VAL A 64 -12.60 -10.27 0.25
C VAL A 64 -12.74 -10.03 -1.26
N ARG A 65 -13.96 -9.69 -1.69
CA ARG A 65 -14.18 -9.19 -3.05
C ARG A 65 -13.65 -7.76 -3.16
N PRO A 66 -13.02 -7.37 -4.28
CA PRO A 66 -12.46 -6.01 -4.43
C PRO A 66 -13.47 -4.89 -4.17
N THR A 67 -14.71 -5.08 -4.62
CA THR A 67 -15.82 -4.12 -4.42
C THR A 67 -16.33 -4.05 -2.99
N ALA A 68 -15.96 -4.99 -2.12
CA ALA A 68 -16.43 -5.10 -0.76
C ALA A 68 -15.37 -4.70 0.28
N VAL A 69 -14.18 -4.25 -0.13
CA VAL A 69 -13.01 -4.02 0.75
C VAL A 69 -13.25 -2.95 1.81
N ARG A 70 -13.90 -1.85 1.44
CA ARG A 70 -14.08 -0.67 2.31
C ARG A 70 -14.77 -0.99 3.63
N LYS A 71 -15.88 -1.75 3.58
CA LYS A 71 -16.73 -2.01 4.76
C LYS A 71 -16.02 -2.87 5.82
N PRO A 72 -15.40 -4.01 5.49
CA PRO A 72 -14.55 -4.77 6.40
C PRO A 72 -13.41 -3.94 6.97
N LEU A 73 -12.71 -3.14 6.15
CA LEU A 73 -11.63 -2.28 6.65
C LEU A 73 -12.12 -1.29 7.69
N PHE A 74 -13.21 -0.59 7.41
CA PHE A 74 -13.81 0.32 8.38
C PHE A 74 -14.11 -0.39 9.72
N GLY A 75 -14.71 -1.59 9.69
CA GLY A 75 -14.98 -2.35 10.91
C GLY A 75 -13.73 -2.78 11.67
N ILE A 76 -12.66 -3.13 10.95
CA ILE A 76 -11.37 -3.53 11.52
C ILE A 76 -10.67 -2.34 12.18
N PHE A 77 -10.63 -1.19 11.51
CA PHE A 77 -10.09 0.05 12.06
C PHE A 77 -10.88 0.50 13.30
N ALA A 78 -12.21 0.47 13.24
CA ALA A 78 -13.05 0.78 14.40
C ALA A 78 -12.79 -0.16 15.59
N THR A 79 -12.61 -1.47 15.34
CA THR A 79 -12.29 -2.45 16.39
C THR A 79 -10.91 -2.24 16.99
N ALA A 80 -9.95 -1.75 16.20
CA ALA A 80 -8.61 -1.40 16.66
C ALA A 80 -8.55 -0.04 17.41
N GLY A 81 -9.69 0.62 17.61
CA GLY A 81 -9.74 1.93 18.27
C GLY A 81 -9.22 3.07 17.40
N ALA A 82 -9.30 2.93 16.07
CA ALA A 82 -9.01 4.04 15.17
C ALA A 82 -10.02 5.18 15.39
N PRO A 83 -9.55 6.44 15.47
CA PRO A 83 -10.42 7.61 15.57
C PRO A 83 -11.24 7.74 14.30
N ASP A 84 -12.46 8.22 14.47
CA ASP A 84 -13.34 8.65 13.38
C ASP A 84 -12.82 10.01 12.87
N CYS A 85 -11.84 9.97 11.96
CA CYS A 85 -11.20 11.16 11.40
C CYS A 85 -10.89 10.99 9.91
N GLU A 86 -10.73 12.12 9.22
CA GLU A 86 -10.52 12.17 7.78
C GLU A 86 -9.26 11.42 7.33
N GLU A 87 -8.22 11.38 8.17
CA GLU A 87 -6.97 10.66 7.90
C GLU A 87 -7.16 9.13 7.93
N CYS A 88 -8.01 8.64 8.82
CA CYS A 88 -8.36 7.23 8.88
C CYS A 88 -9.21 6.83 7.66
N ASP A 89 -10.19 7.66 7.30
CA ASP A 89 -11.00 7.47 6.10
C ASP A 89 -10.14 7.49 4.83
N TRP A 90 -9.18 8.42 4.74
CA TRP A 90 -8.23 8.49 3.64
C TRP A 90 -7.45 7.17 3.47
N LEU A 91 -6.94 6.61 4.57
CA LEU A 91 -6.17 5.36 4.51
C LEU A 91 -7.05 4.17 4.08
N ILE A 92 -8.30 4.12 4.54
CA ILE A 92 -9.27 3.10 4.13
C ILE A 92 -9.61 3.22 2.64
N ASP A 93 -9.80 4.44 2.14
CA ASP A 93 -10.14 4.72 0.75
C ASP A 93 -8.96 4.48 -0.20
N ASP A 94 -7.73 4.80 0.23
CA ASP A 94 -6.50 4.50 -0.51
C ASP A 94 -6.32 2.98 -0.67
N ALA A 95 -6.40 2.23 0.43
CA ALA A 95 -6.30 0.77 0.40
C ALA A 95 -7.43 0.11 -0.44
N THR A 96 -8.63 0.68 -0.40
CA THR A 96 -9.76 0.22 -1.22
C THR A 96 -9.49 0.43 -2.71
N SER A 97 -9.01 1.61 -3.08
CA SER A 97 -8.67 1.98 -4.47
C SER A 97 -7.53 1.11 -5.01
N LEU A 98 -6.53 0.85 -4.17
CA LEU A 98 -5.42 -0.03 -4.48
C LEU A 98 -5.87 -1.49 -4.68
N ALA A 99 -6.72 -2.01 -3.79
CA ALA A 99 -7.27 -3.35 -3.93
C ALA A 99 -8.09 -3.51 -5.22
N ALA A 100 -8.94 -2.54 -5.55
CA ALA A 100 -9.70 -2.54 -6.80
C ALA A 100 -8.78 -2.54 -8.03
N SER A 101 -7.77 -1.67 -8.05
CA SER A 101 -6.80 -1.57 -9.15
C SER A 101 -5.99 -2.85 -9.32
N PHE A 102 -5.50 -3.42 -8.21
CA PHE A 102 -4.75 -4.68 -8.22
C PHE A 102 -5.61 -5.85 -8.70
N ALA A 103 -6.88 -5.94 -8.28
CA ALA A 103 -7.77 -6.98 -8.74
C ALA A 103 -8.11 -6.88 -10.23
N GLY A 104 -8.32 -5.64 -10.73
CA GLY A 104 -8.52 -5.37 -12.15
C GLY A 104 -7.31 -5.78 -12.97
N LEU A 105 -6.11 -5.41 -12.49
CA LEU A 105 -4.83 -5.77 -13.10
C LEU A 105 -4.65 -7.29 -13.20
N MET A 106 -4.90 -8.00 -12.09
CA MET A 106 -4.73 -9.45 -12.01
C MET A 106 -5.91 -10.24 -12.58
N ARG A 107 -7.01 -9.56 -12.93
CA ARG A 107 -8.26 -10.16 -13.41
C ARG A 107 -8.82 -11.22 -12.44
N VAL A 108 -8.81 -10.90 -11.13
CA VAL A 108 -9.26 -11.81 -10.05
C VAL A 108 -10.54 -11.32 -9.38
N SER A 109 -11.39 -12.24 -8.94
CA SER A 109 -12.66 -11.92 -8.25
C SER A 109 -12.53 -11.82 -6.73
N TYR A 110 -11.42 -12.29 -6.17
CA TYR A 110 -11.15 -12.30 -4.73
C TYR A 110 -9.69 -11.94 -4.47
N LEU A 111 -9.46 -11.23 -3.37
CA LEU A 111 -8.15 -10.84 -2.88
C LEU A 111 -7.93 -11.41 -1.49
N ARG A 112 -6.67 -11.76 -1.21
CA ARG A 112 -6.20 -11.97 0.16
C ARG A 112 -5.50 -10.70 0.61
N LEU A 113 -6.14 -9.92 1.48
CA LEU A 113 -5.58 -8.70 2.04
C LEU A 113 -4.92 -9.02 3.38
N ARG A 114 -3.78 -8.36 3.63
CA ARG A 114 -3.06 -8.38 4.92
C ARG A 114 -2.76 -6.94 5.31
N PHE A 115 -3.28 -6.54 6.45
CA PHE A 115 -2.87 -5.34 7.17
C PHE A 115 -1.94 -5.77 8.29
N ASP A 116 -0.83 -5.06 8.46
CA ASP A 116 0.20 -5.39 9.43
C ASP A 116 1.03 -4.15 9.75
N VAL A 117 1.51 -4.07 10.98
CA VAL A 117 2.46 -3.03 11.40
C VAL A 117 3.86 -3.60 11.27
N VAL A 118 4.66 -3.04 10.36
CA VAL A 118 6.03 -3.49 10.10
C VAL A 118 7.01 -2.60 10.87
N THR A 119 7.44 -3.04 12.06
CA THR A 119 8.34 -2.27 12.95
C THR A 119 9.83 -2.53 12.72
N THR A 120 10.17 -3.47 11.84
CA THR A 120 11.56 -3.82 11.51
C THR A 120 11.72 -3.93 10.01
N ASN A 121 12.87 -3.51 9.47
CA ASN A 121 13.25 -3.71 8.06
C ASN A 121 13.58 -5.19 7.79
N VAL A 122 12.68 -6.11 8.15
CA VAL A 122 12.74 -7.53 7.76
C VAL A 122 12.28 -7.69 6.31
N CYS A 123 12.89 -6.92 5.42
CA CYS A 123 12.84 -7.15 3.99
C CYS A 123 13.63 -8.40 3.54
N ARG A 124 14.13 -9.21 4.48
CA ARG A 124 14.77 -10.51 4.16
C ARG A 124 13.78 -11.62 3.81
N LYS A 125 12.47 -11.42 4.05
CA LYS A 125 11.43 -12.43 3.78
C LYS A 125 10.32 -11.97 2.85
N PHE A 126 10.52 -10.88 2.10
CA PHE A 126 9.83 -10.70 0.81
C PHE A 126 10.54 -11.55 -0.25
N HIS A 127 10.69 -12.84 0.03
CA HIS A 127 10.96 -13.78 -1.03
C HIS A 127 9.85 -13.59 -2.07
N ILE A 128 10.28 -13.53 -3.32
CA ILE A 128 9.47 -13.86 -4.50
C ILE A 128 8.96 -15.30 -4.28
N ASP A 129 8.04 -15.49 -3.33
CA ASP A 129 7.27 -16.72 -3.20
C ASP A 129 6.38 -16.81 -4.45
N ALA A 130 6.03 -18.04 -4.85
CA ALA A 130 5.32 -18.39 -6.08
C ALA A 130 3.86 -17.87 -6.15
N VAL A 131 3.66 -16.57 -5.97
CA VAL A 131 2.42 -15.83 -6.16
C VAL A 131 2.55 -15.01 -7.45
N LYS A 132 1.53 -15.08 -8.32
CA LYS A 132 1.55 -14.43 -9.64
C LYS A 132 1.81 -12.91 -9.57
N ALA A 133 1.41 -12.28 -8.48
CA ALA A 133 1.83 -10.93 -8.09
C ALA A 133 1.53 -10.72 -6.61
N ARG A 134 2.34 -9.88 -5.94
CA ARG A 134 2.10 -9.39 -4.59
C ARG A 134 2.28 -7.89 -4.59
N HIS A 135 1.30 -7.17 -4.08
CA HIS A 135 1.39 -5.74 -3.89
C HIS A 135 1.79 -5.42 -2.44
N VAL A 136 2.71 -4.46 -2.25
CA VAL A 136 3.17 -3.99 -0.94
C VAL A 136 3.15 -2.47 -0.95
N GLN A 137 2.41 -1.88 -0.02
CA GLN A 137 2.47 -0.47 0.31
C GLN A 137 3.23 -0.34 1.63
N VAL A 138 4.31 0.42 1.61
CA VAL A 138 5.04 0.82 2.82
C VAL A 138 4.85 2.32 2.98
N LEU A 139 4.37 2.72 4.15
CA LEU A 139 4.30 4.12 4.56
C LEU A 139 5.50 4.34 5.47
N ASP A 140 6.58 4.90 4.91
CA ASP A 140 7.80 5.18 5.67
C ASP A 140 7.64 6.50 6.45
N PRO A 141 7.98 6.52 7.75
CA PRO A 141 8.13 7.78 8.47
C PRO A 141 9.21 8.64 7.80
N VAL A 142 9.03 9.97 7.81
CA VAL A 142 10.07 10.90 7.37
C VAL A 142 11.35 10.60 8.14
N ALA A 143 12.45 10.29 7.45
CA ALA A 143 13.76 10.29 8.06
C ALA A 143 14.03 11.72 8.58
N GLU A 144 14.33 11.85 9.88
CA GLU A 144 14.79 13.13 10.43
C GLU A 144 15.98 13.63 9.58
N PRO A 145 16.03 14.93 9.24
CA PRO A 145 17.17 15.47 8.52
C PRO A 145 18.42 15.24 9.37
N GLU A 146 19.39 14.54 8.77
CA GLU A 146 20.72 14.33 9.34
C GLU A 146 21.34 15.71 9.59
N HIS A 147 21.69 15.99 10.85
CA HIS A 147 22.10 17.30 11.32
C HIS A 147 23.55 17.64 11.01
#